data_AF-A0A382QSE8-F1
#
_entry.id   AF-A0A382QSE8-F1
#
_cell.length_a   1.000
_cell.length_b   1.000
_cell.length_c   1.000
_cell.angle_alpha   90.00
_cell.angle_beta   90.00
_cell.angle_gamma   90.00
#
_symmetry.space_group_name_H-M   'P 1'
#
loop_
_entity.id
_entity.type
_entity.pdbx_description
1 polymer ?
#
loop_
_entity_poly.entity_id
_entity_poly.type
_entity_poly.pdbx_seq_one_letter_code
_entity_poly.pdbx_strand_id
1 'polypeptide(L)' 'HSNEAFTIAAQTARGAATLLLNNDAHPEAEIDRVTTPMGATIAGLNEMEHQGFSSAMIKGITTSTEKVSKLFSKK' A
#
# COMPACT_ATOMS: atom_id res chain seq x y z
N HIS A 1 14.49 4.56 19.46
CA HIS A 1 13.17 4.81 18.86
C HIS A 1 13.05 4.39 17.39
N SER A 2 14.12 4.37 16.57
CA SER A 2 14.05 3.90 15.16
C SER A 2 13.63 2.43 15.02
N ASN A 3 14.12 1.54 15.89
CA ASN A 3 13.78 0.11 15.85
C ASN A 3 12.29 -0.16 16.18
N GLU A 4 11.69 0.65 17.06
CA GLU A 4 10.26 0.54 17.41
C GLU A 4 9.41 1.00 16.22
N ALA A 5 9.75 2.13 15.60
CA ALA A 5 9.06 2.63 14.42
C ALA A 5 9.08 1.60 13.27
N PHE A 6 10.22 0.95 13.03
CA PHE A 6 10.33 -0.13 12.04
C PHE A 6 9.42 -1.31 12.38
N THR A 7 9.41 -1.74 13.65
CA THR A 7 8.59 -2.87 14.10
C THR A 7 7.11 -2.57 13.95
N ILE A 8 6.67 -1.36 14.32
CA ILE A 8 5.28 -0.91 14.17
C ILE A 8 4.90 -0.89 12.70
N ALA A 9 5.72 -0.28 11.83
CA ALA A 9 5.43 -0.21 10.40
C ALA A 9 5.31 -1.61 9.75
N ALA A 10 6.26 -2.50 10.04
CA ALA A 10 6.24 -3.87 9.54
C ALA A 10 4.99 -4.63 10.03
N GLN A 11 4.63 -4.45 11.31
CA GLN A 11 3.46 -5.12 11.88
C GLN A 11 2.14 -4.58 11.32
N THR A 12 2.05 -3.27 11.10
CA THR A 12 0.89 -2.63 10.45
C THR A 12 0.71 -3.19 9.04
N ALA A 13 1.78 -3.25 8.23
CA ALA A 13 1.73 -3.80 6.88
C ALA A 13 1.31 -5.28 6.88
N ARG A 14 1.89 -6.10 7.78
CA ARG A 14 1.50 -7.51 7.94
C ARG A 14 0.03 -7.66 8.32
N GLY A 15 -0.44 -6.87 9.28
CA GLY A 15 -1.83 -6.89 9.71
C GLY A 15 -2.80 -6.56 8.58
N ALA A 16 -2.54 -5.48 7.84
CA ALA A 16 -3.36 -5.07 6.70
C ALA A 16 -3.41 -6.15 5.61
N ALA A 17 -2.26 -6.71 5.22
CA ALA A 17 -2.20 -7.79 4.23
C ALA A 17 -2.96 -9.05 4.72
N THR A 18 -2.82 -9.41 5.99
CA THR A 18 -3.53 -10.56 6.57
C THR A 18 -5.04 -10.36 6.56
N LEU A 19 -5.52 -9.16 6.89
CA LEU A 19 -6.95 -8.84 6.83
C LEU A 19 -7.50 -8.98 5.42
N LEU A 20 -6.79 -8.45 4.41
CA LEU A 20 -7.23 -8.55 3.00
C LEU A 20 -7.21 -9.97 2.46
N LEU A 21 -6.26 -10.82 2.89
CA LEU A 21 -6.20 -12.22 2.46
C LEU A 21 -7.26 -13.10 3.13
N ASN A 22 -7.67 -12.74 4.35
CA ASN A 22 -8.63 -13.52 5.13
C ASN A 22 -10.07 -13.07 4.93
N ASN A 23 -10.28 -11.79 4.60
CA ASN A 23 -11.61 -11.23 4.34
C ASN A 23 -11.88 -11.27 2.84
N ASP A 24 -13.03 -11.82 2.44
CA ASP A 24 -13.51 -11.81 1.04
C ASP A 24 -14.13 -10.45 0.66
N ALA A 25 -13.70 -9.37 1.33
CA ALA A 25 -14.20 -8.03 1.11
C ALA A 25 -13.36 -7.30 0.06
N HIS A 26 -14.01 -6.46 -0.73
CA HIS A 26 -13.30 -5.57 -1.65
C HIS A 26 -12.35 -4.65 -0.86
N PRO A 27 -11.10 -4.43 -1.29
CA PRO A 27 -10.14 -3.60 -0.56
C PRO A 27 -10.66 -2.20 -0.19
N GLU A 28 -11.45 -1.59 -1.07
CA GLU A 28 -12.09 -0.29 -0.80
C GLU A 28 -12.98 -0.31 0.44
N ALA A 29 -13.73 -1.39 0.66
CA ALA A 29 -14.59 -1.51 1.84
C ALA A 29 -13.78 -1.60 3.14
N GLU A 30 -12.59 -2.21 3.09
CA GLU A 30 -11.68 -2.25 4.24
C GLU A 30 -11.03 -0.90 4.51
N ILE A 31 -10.75 -0.11 3.46
CA ILE A 31 -10.28 1.27 3.59
C ILE A 31 -11.37 2.14 4.23
N ASP A 32 -12.60 2.07 3.74
CA ASP A 32 -13.74 2.81 4.29
C ASP A 32 -13.99 2.47 5.76
N ARG A 33 -13.83 1.20 6.14
CA ARG A 33 -14.04 0.73 7.52
C ARG A 33 -13.13 1.42 8.55
N VAL A 34 -11.94 1.86 8.14
CA VAL A 34 -10.95 2.53 9.02
C VAL A 34 -10.84 4.03 8.74
N THR A 35 -11.63 4.55 7.81
CA THR A 35 -11.57 5.92 7.33
C THR A 35 -12.82 6.66 7.74
N THR A 36 -12.74 7.38 8.87
CA THR A 36 -13.84 8.20 9.35
C THR A 36 -13.80 9.60 8.73
N PRO A 37 -14.96 10.21 8.42
CA PRO A 37 -15.03 11.60 8.00
C PRO A 37 -14.32 12.52 9.00
N MET A 38 -13.50 13.46 8.49
CA MET A 38 -12.70 14.41 9.30
C MET A 38 -11.69 13.75 10.25
N GLY A 39 -11.40 12.44 10.10
CA GLY A 39 -10.47 11.70 10.94
C GLY A 39 -9.00 11.81 10.51
N ALA A 40 -8.11 11.28 11.36
CA ALA A 40 -6.68 11.23 11.07
C ALA A 40 -6.34 10.35 9.86
N THR A 41 -7.07 9.24 9.65
CA THR A 41 -6.83 8.33 8.52
C THR A 41 -7.07 9.02 7.18
N ILE A 42 -8.21 9.70 7.00
CA ILE A 42 -8.53 10.38 5.73
C ILE A 42 -7.55 11.53 5.46
N ALA A 43 -7.13 12.26 6.49
CA ALA A 43 -6.12 13.31 6.35
C ALA A 43 -4.77 12.74 5.88
N GLY A 44 -4.35 11.60 6.45
CA GLY A 44 -3.13 10.91 6.05
C GLY A 44 -3.20 10.38 4.61
N LEU A 45 -4.30 9.72 4.23
CA LEU A 45 -4.50 9.22 2.87
C LEU A 45 -4.49 10.36 1.84
N ASN A 46 -5.17 11.46 2.13
CA ASN A 46 -5.20 12.63 1.25
C ASN A 46 -3.79 13.21 1.03
N GLU A 47 -2.98 13.32 2.08
CA GLU A 47 -1.60 13.80 1.95
C GLU A 47 -0.76 12.82 1.11
N MET A 48 -0.89 11.51 1.33
CA MET A 48 -0.20 10.49 0.51
C MET A 48 -0.56 10.62 -0.97
N GLU A 49 -1.84 10.83 -1.29
CA GLU A 49 -2.29 11.02 -2.66
C GLU A 49 -1.82 12.35 -3.26
N HIS A 50 -1.80 13.42 -2.47
CA HIS A 50 -1.21 14.71 -2.89
C HIS A 50 0.28 14.57 -3.25
N GLN A 51 1.01 13.68 -2.58
CA GLN A 51 2.41 13.36 -2.90
C GLN A 51 2.55 12.31 -4.03
N GLY A 52 1.45 11.88 -4.66
CA GLY A 52 1.44 10.99 -5.81
C GLY A 52 1.68 9.51 -5.47
N PHE A 53 1.39 9.08 -4.24
CA PHE A 53 1.68 7.73 -3.75
C PHE A 53 1.09 6.61 -4.63
N SER A 54 -0.21 6.66 -4.96
CA SER A 54 -0.84 5.63 -5.81
C SER A 54 -0.18 5.52 -7.19
N SER A 55 0.15 6.66 -7.80
CA SER A 55 0.84 6.70 -9.09
C SER A 55 2.22 6.05 -9.01
N ALA A 56 2.98 6.39 -7.96
CA ALA A 56 4.32 5.85 -7.74
C ALA A 56 4.30 4.33 -7.54
N MET A 57 3.35 3.80 -6.78
CA MET A 57 3.20 2.36 -6.56
C MET A 57 2.88 1.61 -7.85
N ILE A 58 1.86 2.06 -8.60
CA ILE A 58 1.47 1.42 -9.87
C ILE A 58 2.65 1.43 -10.84
N LYS A 59 3.30 2.59 -11.03
CA LYS A 59 4.45 2.72 -11.94
C LYS A 59 5.63 1.88 -11.49
N GLY A 60 5.86 1.76 -10.18
CA GLY A 60 6.92 0.91 -9.62
C GLY A 60 6.75 -0.55 -10.02
N ILE A 61 5.53 -1.08 -9.89
CA ILE A 61 5.21 -2.47 -10.25
C ILE A 61 5.30 -2.68 -11.77
N THR A 62 4.72 -1.80 -12.58
CA THR A 62 4.75 -1.94 -14.05
C THR A 62 6.15 -1.83 -14.61
N THR A 63 6.91 -0.82 -14.17
CA THR A 63 8.32 -0.61 -14.59
C THR A 63 9.20 -1.81 -14.24
N SER A 64 9.00 -2.37 -13.04
CA SER A 64 9.72 -3.58 -12.60
C SER A 64 9.39 -4.77 -13.49
N THR A 65 8.11 -4.97 -13.80
CA THR A 65 7.63 -6.06 -14.66
C THR A 65 8.20 -5.94 -16.07
N GLU A 66 8.17 -4.74 -16.67
CA GLU A 66 8.75 -4.48 -17.99
C GLU A 66 10.26 -4.75 -18.02
N LYS A 67 10.99 -4.30 -16.99
CA LYS A 67 12.43 -4.52 -16.88
C LYS A 67 12.74 -6.01 -16.82
N VAL A 68 12.02 -6.76 -16.00
CA VAL A 68 12.19 -8.20 -15.82
C VAL A 68 11.85 -8.95 -17.12
N SER A 69 10.76 -8.61 -17.79
CA SER A 69 10.38 -9.20 -19.08
C SER A 69 11.48 -9.03 -20.14
N LYS A 70 12.06 -7.82 -20.24
CA LYS A 70 13.18 -7.54 -21.16
C LYS A 70 14.45 -8.33 -20.83
N LEU A 71 14.71 -8.64 -19.55
CA LEU A 71 15.85 -9.47 -19.15
C LEU A 71 15.67 -10.93 -19.59
N PHE A 72 14.45 -11.46 -19.51
CA PHE A 72 14.16 -12.85 -19.88
C PHE A 72 13.89 -13.06 -21.38
N SER A 73 13.41 -12.04 -22.10
CA SER A 73 13.18 -12.11 -23.56
C SER A 73 14.45 -12.01 -24.41
N LYS A 74 15.62 -11.71 -23.81
CA LYS A 74 16.93 -11.65 -24.50
C LYS A 74 17.74 -12.96 -24.40
N LYS A 75 17.13 -14.05 -23.92
CA LYS A 75 17.63 -15.41 -24.10
C LYS A 75 16.94 -16.05 -25.31
#